data_AF-A0A518KB04-F1
#
_entry.id   AF-A0A518KB04-F1
#
_cell.length_a   1.000
_cell.length_b   1.000
_cell.length_c   1.000
_cell.angle_alpha   90.00
_cell.angle_beta   90.00
_cell.angle_gamma   90.00
#
_symmetry.space_group_name_H-M   'P 1'
#
loop_
_entity.id
_entity.type
_entity.pdbx_description
1 polymer ?
#
loop_
_entity_poly.entity_id
_entity_poly.type
_entity_poly.pdbx_seq_one_letter_code
_entity_poly.pdbx_strand_id
1 'polypeptide(L)'
;MTFRSSFGICFAILTTCAVACGEAPRLPDLSKYAKSIAGWEDEVSRLEAKDAVNPDPEDAVLLIGSSSIRLWKTAAEDLAPYPVIERGYGGASFADLAHYAERIVSPHRYRAAVVFCANDVTGGAGDRSPEEVAEWFGYVADVLRRHEPDAPVICCDVRPTPSRHHVWDKTKAVNAALKAECDKRAGVYYLDTADEYLLDNGDARSDVYRADRLHLNDAGYELWSSQIKAELDRVLGEESSAKMPVYSDEDAIPEPASEDAVEALHSGTNQSKVEADRAGKPLRVLLVAGPKDHDAGEHDYPSWLDVWSQLLPRSPGVEVDSAWEFPTAEQADGADVMVFYQRGRWDDERAAVIDPFLDRGGGLVYIHWAVDGRGGEQAMAERIGLSAKGGGGIKYRHGELDLDFTPGAGHPVARNLHRARWTDESYWALTGDPSRLTLLGAGVEDGAPQPLFWTMEHASGGRVFVSIPGHYMWTFDDPVYRTLLLRGVAWAGHRNVDRFNEVAMLGARVAE
;
A
#
# COMPACT_ATOMS: atom_id res chain seq x y z
N MET A 1 -8.10 -58.74 -39.66
CA MET A 1 -7.57 -58.23 -38.38
C MET A 1 -6.74 -57.00 -38.68
N THR A 2 -7.35 -55.84 -38.61
CA THR A 2 -6.79 -54.54 -39.00
C THR A 2 -6.54 -53.73 -37.73
N PHE A 3 -5.28 -53.40 -37.48
CA PHE A 3 -4.86 -52.51 -36.39
C PHE A 3 -5.38 -51.09 -36.68
N ARG A 4 -6.18 -50.52 -35.76
CA ARG A 4 -6.49 -49.09 -35.71
C ARG A 4 -5.76 -48.50 -34.52
N SER A 5 -4.79 -47.63 -34.82
CA SER A 5 -4.21 -46.68 -33.87
C SER A 5 -5.18 -45.51 -33.72
N SER A 6 -5.62 -45.22 -32.50
CA SER A 6 -6.38 -44.00 -32.18
C SER A 6 -5.44 -43.04 -31.48
N PHE A 7 -5.05 -41.97 -32.17
CA PHE A 7 -4.47 -40.76 -31.58
C PHE A 7 -5.58 -40.01 -30.84
N GLY A 8 -5.45 -39.84 -29.52
CA GLY A 8 -6.28 -38.91 -28.74
C GLY A 8 -5.75 -37.49 -28.92
N ILE A 9 -6.57 -36.60 -29.47
CA ILE A 9 -6.30 -35.17 -29.57
C ILE A 9 -6.67 -34.55 -28.21
N CYS A 10 -5.68 -34.09 -27.45
CA CYS A 10 -5.89 -33.20 -26.30
C CYS A 10 -6.27 -31.81 -26.82
N PHE A 11 -7.52 -31.40 -26.63
CA PHE A 11 -7.94 -30.01 -26.74
C PHE A 11 -7.43 -29.28 -25.48
N ALA A 12 -6.35 -28.51 -25.62
CA ALA A 12 -6.01 -27.48 -24.66
C ALA A 12 -7.01 -26.33 -24.85
N ILE A 13 -7.93 -26.17 -23.91
CA ILE A 13 -8.76 -24.97 -23.82
C ILE A 13 -7.85 -23.89 -23.22
N LEU A 14 -7.29 -23.04 -24.10
CA LEU A 14 -6.75 -21.75 -23.69
C LEU A 14 -7.91 -20.88 -23.24
N THR A 15 -8.14 -20.81 -21.94
CA THR A 15 -9.01 -19.81 -21.33
C THR A 15 -8.25 -18.49 -21.36
N THR A 16 -8.54 -17.63 -22.33
CA THR A 16 -8.12 -16.23 -22.32
C THR A 16 -8.85 -15.54 -21.17
N CYS A 17 -8.14 -15.29 -20.06
CA CYS A 17 -8.58 -14.35 -19.04
C CYS A 17 -8.65 -12.97 -19.67
N ALA A 18 -9.87 -12.46 -19.86
CA ALA A 18 -10.06 -11.04 -20.09
C ALA A 18 -9.99 -10.37 -18.71
N VAL A 19 -8.82 -9.86 -18.37
CA VAL A 19 -8.62 -8.88 -17.29
C VAL A 19 -9.67 -7.78 -17.50
N ALA A 20 -10.44 -7.45 -16.48
CA ALA A 20 -11.25 -6.24 -16.50
C ALA A 20 -10.29 -5.06 -16.37
N CYS A 21 -9.61 -4.70 -17.47
CA CYS A 21 -8.82 -3.48 -17.55
C CYS A 21 -9.71 -2.32 -17.12
N GLY A 22 -9.31 -1.60 -16.06
CA GLY A 22 -9.71 -0.21 -15.90
C GLY A 22 -9.57 0.49 -17.26
N GLU A 23 -10.51 1.39 -17.57
CA GLU A 23 -10.55 2.03 -18.89
C GLU A 23 -9.15 2.56 -19.23
N ALA A 24 -8.57 2.04 -20.32
CA ALA A 24 -7.21 2.38 -20.70
C ALA A 24 -7.06 3.90 -20.72
N PRO A 25 -5.99 4.46 -20.11
CA PRO A 25 -5.82 5.90 -20.11
C PRO A 25 -5.83 6.36 -21.56
N ARG A 26 -6.59 7.42 -21.82
CA ARG A 26 -6.73 7.93 -23.17
C ARG A 26 -5.46 8.69 -23.53
N LEU A 27 -4.71 8.19 -24.52
CA LEU A 27 -3.56 8.92 -25.06
C LEU A 27 -4.02 10.33 -25.52
N PRO A 28 -3.37 11.40 -25.06
CA PRO A 28 -3.64 12.76 -25.52
C PRO A 28 -3.44 12.91 -27.04
N ASP A 29 -4.01 13.94 -27.65
CA ASP A 29 -3.83 14.19 -29.08
C ASP A 29 -2.41 14.69 -29.37
N LEU A 30 -1.56 13.77 -29.86
CA LEU A 30 -0.18 14.03 -30.22
C LEU A 30 0.03 14.32 -31.73
N SER A 31 -1.04 14.52 -32.50
CA SER A 31 -0.96 14.71 -33.96
C SER A 31 -0.03 15.86 -34.37
N LYS A 32 0.01 16.94 -33.58
CA LYS A 32 0.94 18.08 -33.74
C LYS A 32 2.41 17.66 -33.70
N TYR A 33 2.73 16.54 -33.05
CA TYR A 33 4.08 16.05 -32.79
C TYR A 33 4.42 14.76 -33.56
N ALA A 34 3.52 14.26 -34.40
CA ALA A 34 3.67 12.98 -35.11
C ALA A 34 5.02 12.83 -35.84
N LYS A 35 5.53 13.92 -36.44
CA LYS A 35 6.82 13.89 -37.14
C LYS A 35 8.02 13.74 -36.20
N SER A 36 8.02 14.40 -35.03
CA SER A 36 9.12 14.25 -34.07
C SER A 36 9.08 12.87 -33.43
N ILE A 37 7.87 12.41 -33.08
CA ILE A 37 7.61 11.11 -32.50
C ILE A 37 8.11 9.99 -33.41
N ALA A 38 7.74 10.01 -34.69
CA ALA A 38 8.16 9.00 -35.67
C ALA A 38 9.69 8.93 -35.86
N GLY A 39 10.42 9.98 -35.47
CA GLY A 39 11.89 9.98 -35.48
C GLY A 39 12.52 9.03 -34.46
N TRP A 40 11.76 8.59 -33.45
CA TRP A 40 12.25 7.70 -32.39
C TRP A 40 11.92 6.22 -32.60
N GLU A 41 11.17 5.87 -33.65
CA GLU A 41 10.72 4.50 -33.92
C GLU A 41 11.89 3.50 -33.91
N ASP A 42 12.96 3.80 -34.64
CA ASP A 42 14.13 2.93 -34.74
C ASP A 42 14.87 2.77 -33.39
N GLU A 43 14.79 3.75 -32.48
CA GLU A 43 15.36 3.64 -31.13
C GLU A 43 14.48 2.78 -30.23
N VAL A 44 13.15 2.97 -30.28
CA VAL A 44 12.21 2.16 -29.50
C VAL A 44 12.23 0.70 -29.95
N SER A 45 12.26 0.42 -31.26
CA SER A 45 12.41 -0.95 -31.75
C SER A 45 13.74 -1.61 -31.35
N ARG A 46 14.80 -0.82 -31.10
CA ARG A 46 16.05 -1.35 -30.55
C ARG A 46 15.93 -1.70 -29.07
N LEU A 47 15.12 -0.96 -28.31
CA LEU A 47 14.79 -1.32 -26.93
C LEU A 47 13.96 -2.61 -26.91
N GLU A 48 12.90 -2.70 -27.71
CA GLU A 48 12.07 -3.92 -27.82
C GLU A 48 12.90 -5.17 -28.21
N ALA A 49 13.85 -5.01 -29.12
CA ALA A 49 14.76 -6.09 -29.49
C ALA A 49 15.72 -6.49 -28.35
N LYS A 50 16.08 -5.54 -27.46
CA LYS A 50 16.87 -5.80 -26.26
C LYS A 50 16.03 -6.56 -25.22
N ASP A 51 14.74 -6.26 -25.11
CA ASP A 51 13.79 -6.88 -24.18
C ASP A 51 13.57 -8.35 -24.52
N ALA A 52 13.45 -8.66 -25.81
CA ALA A 52 13.24 -10.02 -26.30
C ALA A 52 14.38 -11.00 -25.94
N VAL A 53 15.56 -10.52 -25.53
CA VAL A 53 16.74 -11.35 -25.28
C VAL A 53 17.33 -11.20 -23.88
N ASN A 54 16.87 -10.23 -23.09
CA ASN A 54 17.32 -10.03 -21.71
C ASN A 54 16.12 -10.13 -20.77
N PRO A 55 16.02 -11.19 -19.95
CA PRO A 55 15.00 -11.24 -18.91
C PRO A 55 15.25 -10.12 -17.89
N ASP A 56 14.17 -9.59 -17.35
CA ASP A 56 14.24 -8.56 -16.32
C ASP A 56 14.75 -9.16 -14.99
N PRO A 57 15.65 -8.47 -14.27
CA PRO A 57 15.98 -8.86 -12.92
C PRO A 57 14.75 -8.75 -12.00
N GLU A 58 14.64 -9.65 -11.04
CA GLU A 58 13.67 -9.49 -9.94
C GLU A 58 13.94 -8.19 -9.18
N ASP A 59 12.87 -7.57 -8.65
CA ASP A 59 12.91 -6.32 -7.89
C ASP A 59 13.57 -5.11 -8.60
N ALA A 60 13.65 -5.15 -9.94
CA ALA A 60 14.32 -4.09 -10.68
C ALA A 60 13.55 -2.75 -10.67
N VAL A 61 14.30 -1.67 -10.81
CA VAL A 61 13.80 -0.31 -11.04
C VAL A 61 13.82 -0.03 -12.54
N LEU A 62 12.66 0.26 -13.11
CA LEU A 62 12.51 0.66 -14.50
C LEU A 62 12.90 2.13 -14.68
N LEU A 63 13.95 2.39 -15.46
CA LEU A 63 14.41 3.75 -15.77
C LEU A 63 13.96 4.15 -17.17
N ILE A 64 13.05 5.11 -17.30
CA ILE A 64 12.52 5.57 -18.60
C ILE A 64 12.73 7.05 -18.85
N GLY A 65 12.80 7.41 -20.12
CA GLY A 65 12.79 8.79 -20.57
C GLY A 65 13.93 9.14 -21.52
N SER A 66 14.51 10.32 -21.33
CA SER A 66 15.37 10.97 -22.32
C SER A 66 16.87 10.65 -22.18
N SER A 67 17.72 11.45 -22.82
CA SER A 67 19.16 11.19 -22.95
C SER A 67 19.92 11.05 -21.64
N SER A 68 19.47 11.65 -20.54
CA SER A 68 20.15 11.47 -19.24
C SER A 68 20.02 10.05 -18.70
N ILE A 69 18.90 9.36 -18.97
CA ILE A 69 18.77 7.93 -18.68
C ILE A 69 19.60 7.12 -19.68
N ARG A 70 19.44 7.37 -20.99
CA ARG A 70 20.16 6.62 -22.04
C ARG A 70 21.69 6.67 -21.90
N LEU A 71 22.23 7.78 -21.38
CA LEU A 71 23.67 8.00 -21.28
C LEU A 71 24.26 7.59 -19.93
N TRP A 72 23.44 7.07 -19.00
CA TRP A 72 23.85 6.65 -17.66
C TRP A 72 24.45 5.25 -17.66
N LYS A 73 25.68 5.14 -18.15
CA LYS A 73 26.34 3.83 -18.36
C LYS A 73 26.55 3.01 -17.09
N THR A 74 26.55 3.66 -15.93
CA THR A 74 26.83 3.09 -14.61
C THR A 74 25.58 2.98 -13.73
N ALA A 75 24.38 3.12 -14.30
CA ALA A 75 23.12 3.13 -13.53
C ALA A 75 22.97 1.92 -12.60
N ALA A 76 23.36 0.73 -13.06
CA ALA A 76 23.31 -0.50 -12.27
C ALA A 76 24.26 -0.48 -11.06
N GLU A 77 25.44 0.13 -11.19
CA GLU A 77 26.37 0.28 -10.08
C GLU A 77 25.94 1.41 -9.12
N ASP A 78 25.52 2.53 -9.68
CA ASP A 78 25.17 3.75 -8.94
C ASP A 78 23.89 3.56 -8.12
N LEU A 79 22.91 2.80 -8.64
CA LEU A 79 21.64 2.51 -7.95
C LEU A 79 21.66 1.22 -7.11
N ALA A 80 22.79 0.51 -7.02
CA ALA A 80 22.89 -0.67 -6.16
C ALA A 80 22.45 -0.36 -4.71
N PRO A 81 21.70 -1.25 -4.04
CA PRO A 81 21.44 -2.64 -4.41
C PRO A 81 20.28 -2.86 -5.39
N TYR A 82 19.62 -1.79 -5.87
CA TYR A 82 18.49 -1.92 -6.79
C TYR A 82 18.97 -2.33 -8.19
N PRO A 83 18.55 -3.50 -8.71
CA PRO A 83 18.76 -3.83 -10.12
C PRO A 83 18.01 -2.82 -11.00
N VAL A 84 18.47 -2.59 -12.24
CA VAL A 84 17.86 -1.58 -13.12
C VAL A 84 17.52 -2.12 -14.50
N ILE A 85 16.42 -1.62 -15.04
CA ILE A 85 16.00 -1.84 -16.43
C ILE A 85 16.08 -0.48 -17.14
N GLU A 86 17.14 -0.26 -17.92
CA GLU A 86 17.33 1.03 -18.61
C GLU A 86 16.60 1.08 -19.96
N ARG A 87 15.60 1.94 -20.09
CA ARG A 87 14.79 2.19 -21.30
C ARG A 87 14.73 3.66 -21.69
N GLY A 88 15.82 4.37 -21.43
CA GLY A 88 16.02 5.73 -21.95
C GLY A 88 16.37 5.75 -23.43
N TYR A 89 15.82 6.70 -24.18
CA TYR A 89 16.14 6.94 -25.59
C TYR A 89 16.49 8.42 -25.85
N GLY A 90 17.18 8.70 -26.96
CA GLY A 90 17.78 10.02 -27.23
C GLY A 90 16.74 11.13 -27.28
N GLY A 91 17.10 12.34 -26.83
CA GLY A 91 16.40 13.60 -27.17
C GLY A 91 14.90 13.72 -26.89
N ALA A 92 14.28 12.71 -26.27
CA ALA A 92 12.83 12.61 -26.13
C ALA A 92 12.25 13.70 -25.22
N SER A 93 11.06 14.15 -25.60
CA SER A 93 10.14 14.97 -24.81
C SER A 93 9.09 14.10 -24.12
N PHE A 94 8.29 14.65 -23.21
CA PHE A 94 7.19 13.88 -22.61
C PHE A 94 6.12 13.47 -23.63
N ALA A 95 5.91 14.24 -24.72
CA ALA A 95 5.04 13.83 -25.83
C ALA A 95 5.54 12.55 -26.51
N ASP A 96 6.85 12.46 -26.73
CA ASP A 96 7.45 11.26 -27.34
C ASP A 96 7.34 10.07 -26.38
N LEU A 97 7.60 10.29 -25.08
CA LEU A 97 7.47 9.25 -24.06
C LEU A 97 6.03 8.75 -23.92
N ALA A 98 5.04 9.64 -23.91
CA ALA A 98 3.64 9.28 -23.89
C ALA A 98 3.25 8.42 -25.09
N HIS A 99 3.72 8.76 -26.30
CA HIS A 99 3.40 7.93 -27.48
C HIS A 99 3.91 6.48 -27.37
N TYR A 100 5.11 6.30 -26.82
CA TYR A 100 5.78 5.01 -26.74
C TYR A 100 5.61 4.30 -25.39
N ALA A 101 4.93 4.91 -24.41
CA ALA A 101 4.85 4.42 -23.04
C ALA A 101 4.40 2.96 -22.97
N GLU A 102 3.29 2.62 -23.64
CA GLU A 102 2.76 1.25 -23.68
C GLU A 102 3.80 0.24 -24.17
N ARG A 103 4.52 0.57 -25.24
CA ARG A 103 5.54 -0.31 -25.83
C ARG A 103 6.78 -0.45 -24.96
N ILE A 104 7.14 0.61 -24.25
CA ILE A 104 8.32 0.63 -23.38
C ILE A 104 8.02 -0.04 -22.03
N VAL A 105 6.79 0.04 -21.54
CA VAL A 105 6.41 -0.42 -20.20
C VAL A 105 5.93 -1.86 -20.19
N SER A 106 5.03 -2.23 -21.13
CA SER A 106 4.34 -3.53 -21.12
C SER A 106 5.24 -4.77 -21.09
N PRO A 107 6.47 -4.76 -21.66
CA PRO A 107 7.34 -5.93 -21.61
C PRO A 107 7.91 -6.24 -20.22
N HIS A 108 7.85 -5.30 -19.26
CA HIS A 108 8.66 -5.34 -18.05
C HIS A 108 7.89 -5.60 -16.78
N ARG A 109 8.46 -6.39 -15.86
CA ARG A 109 8.06 -6.41 -14.45
C ARG A 109 9.05 -5.57 -13.65
N TYR A 110 8.57 -4.68 -12.79
CA TYR A 110 9.44 -3.79 -12.02
C TYR A 110 8.81 -3.42 -10.67
N ARG A 111 9.68 -3.21 -9.68
CA ARG A 111 9.30 -2.81 -8.32
C ARG A 111 9.08 -1.31 -8.18
N ALA A 112 9.73 -0.50 -9.01
CA ALA A 112 9.56 0.95 -9.06
C ALA A 112 9.90 1.47 -10.45
N ALA A 113 9.39 2.64 -10.82
CA ALA A 113 9.76 3.31 -12.06
C ALA A 113 10.33 4.70 -11.76
N VAL A 114 11.38 5.09 -12.49
CA VAL A 114 11.96 6.44 -12.46
C VAL A 114 11.83 7.05 -13.85
N VAL A 115 11.19 8.21 -13.93
CA VAL A 115 10.83 8.89 -15.18
C VAL A 115 11.59 10.21 -15.27
N PHE A 116 12.31 10.44 -16.38
CA PHE A 116 13.01 11.71 -16.62
C PHE A 116 13.00 12.13 -18.10
N CYS A 117 12.34 13.26 -18.41
CA CYS A 117 12.38 13.92 -19.73
C CYS A 117 12.69 15.41 -19.58
N ALA A 118 13.58 15.95 -20.43
CA ALA A 118 14.09 17.32 -20.28
C ALA A 118 14.04 18.17 -21.58
N ASN A 119 13.48 17.66 -22.68
CA ASN A 119 13.56 18.31 -23.99
C ASN A 119 12.29 19.10 -24.38
N ASP A 120 11.32 19.19 -23.49
CA ASP A 120 10.08 19.94 -23.69
C ASP A 120 10.30 21.46 -23.73
N VAL A 121 11.32 21.97 -23.03
CA VAL A 121 11.71 23.39 -23.02
C VAL A 121 13.19 23.52 -23.35
N THR A 122 13.49 24.15 -24.49
CA THR A 122 14.84 24.31 -25.03
C THR A 122 15.20 25.76 -25.38
N GLY A 123 14.22 26.68 -25.36
CA GLY A 123 14.37 28.08 -25.78
C GLY A 123 13.94 28.34 -27.22
N GLY A 124 13.33 27.36 -27.88
CA GLY A 124 12.87 27.46 -29.26
C GLY A 124 11.39 27.82 -29.38
N ALA A 125 10.96 28.11 -30.61
CA ALA A 125 9.54 28.36 -30.93
C ALA A 125 8.62 27.14 -30.72
N GLY A 126 9.21 25.95 -30.51
CA GLY A 126 8.50 24.69 -30.26
C GLY A 126 8.52 24.23 -28.81
N ASP A 127 8.92 25.09 -27.87
CA ASP A 127 8.82 24.82 -26.42
C ASP A 127 7.36 24.49 -26.04
N ARG A 128 7.18 23.51 -25.16
CA ARG A 128 5.88 22.99 -24.73
C ARG A 128 5.37 23.75 -23.51
N SER A 129 4.05 23.85 -23.37
CA SER A 129 3.47 24.48 -22.18
C SER A 129 3.57 23.55 -20.97
N PRO A 130 3.63 24.09 -19.74
CA PRO A 130 3.56 23.27 -18.52
C PRO A 130 2.35 22.34 -18.47
N GLU A 131 1.21 22.80 -18.97
CA GLU A 131 -0.05 22.03 -19.00
C GLU A 131 0.05 20.85 -19.97
N GLU A 132 0.61 21.06 -21.17
CA GLU A 132 0.85 19.99 -22.14
C GLU A 132 1.78 18.91 -21.55
N VAL A 133 2.88 19.34 -20.91
CA VAL A 133 3.86 18.42 -20.32
C VAL A 133 3.24 17.62 -19.16
N ALA A 134 2.49 18.28 -18.29
CA ALA A 134 1.79 17.61 -17.19
C ALA A 134 0.75 16.61 -17.70
N GLU A 135 -0.02 16.93 -18.75
CA GLU A 135 -0.98 15.99 -19.34
C GLU A 135 -0.28 14.73 -19.88
N TRP A 136 0.84 14.88 -20.59
CA TRP A 136 1.58 13.75 -21.13
C TRP A 136 2.26 12.91 -20.04
N PHE A 137 2.84 13.55 -19.02
CA PHE A 137 3.37 12.82 -17.86
C PHE A 137 2.26 12.08 -17.11
N GLY A 138 1.10 12.72 -16.90
CA GLY A 138 -0.06 12.09 -16.29
C GLY A 138 -0.45 10.80 -17.00
N TYR A 139 -0.51 10.82 -18.35
CA TYR A 139 -0.73 9.62 -19.14
C TYR A 139 0.37 8.56 -18.94
N VAL A 140 1.65 8.94 -18.94
CA VAL A 140 2.76 7.99 -18.70
C VAL A 140 2.67 7.35 -17.31
N ALA A 141 2.36 8.15 -16.29
CA ALA A 141 2.16 7.67 -14.93
C ALA A 141 0.97 6.70 -14.84
N ASP A 142 -0.13 7.01 -15.52
CA ASP A 142 -1.31 6.13 -15.57
C ASP A 142 -1.01 4.82 -16.31
N VAL A 143 -0.20 4.84 -17.37
CA VAL A 143 0.27 3.61 -18.05
C VAL A 143 1.15 2.77 -17.11
N LEU A 144 2.11 3.39 -16.42
CA LEU A 144 2.98 2.70 -15.46
C LEU A 144 2.17 2.08 -14.32
N ARG A 145 1.31 2.86 -13.65
CA ARG A 145 0.49 2.41 -12.52
C ARG A 145 -0.59 1.41 -12.93
N ARG A 146 -1.05 1.41 -14.18
CA ARG A 146 -1.95 0.36 -14.66
C ARG A 146 -1.20 -0.95 -14.92
N HIS A 147 0.06 -0.86 -15.36
CA HIS A 147 0.88 -2.03 -15.67
C HIS A 147 1.47 -2.69 -14.41
N GLU A 148 1.93 -1.89 -13.45
CA GLU A 148 2.35 -2.32 -12.11
C GLU A 148 1.62 -1.48 -11.04
N PRO A 149 0.43 -1.90 -10.59
CA PRO A 149 -0.41 -1.15 -9.65
C PRO A 149 0.19 -0.89 -8.28
N ASP A 150 1.21 -1.64 -7.87
CA ASP A 150 1.89 -1.41 -6.60
C ASP A 150 3.19 -0.62 -6.78
N ALA A 151 3.86 -0.70 -7.94
CA ALA A 151 5.16 -0.06 -8.13
C ALA A 151 5.10 1.48 -8.03
N PRO A 152 5.82 2.12 -7.09
CA PRO A 152 5.92 3.57 -7.03
C PRO A 152 6.56 4.16 -8.30
N VAL A 153 5.99 5.26 -8.78
CA VAL A 153 6.49 6.02 -9.92
C VAL A 153 7.13 7.31 -9.43
N ILE A 154 8.43 7.47 -9.68
CA ILE A 154 9.20 8.66 -9.31
C ILE A 154 9.41 9.52 -10.56
N CYS A 155 8.80 10.70 -10.59
CA CYS A 155 9.05 11.73 -11.60
C CYS A 155 10.23 12.59 -11.18
N CYS A 156 11.35 12.51 -11.88
CA CYS A 156 12.46 13.42 -11.67
C CYS A 156 12.20 14.76 -12.33
N ASP A 157 12.50 15.83 -11.61
CA ASP A 157 12.46 17.18 -12.15
C ASP A 157 13.43 17.41 -13.32
N VAL A 158 13.16 18.47 -14.08
CA VAL A 158 14.11 18.94 -15.08
C VAL A 158 15.13 19.84 -14.40
N ARG A 159 16.38 19.38 -14.34
CA ARG A 159 17.49 20.07 -13.70
C ARG A 159 17.95 21.32 -14.47
N PRO A 160 18.43 22.37 -13.78
CA PRO A 160 19.01 23.56 -14.41
C PRO A 160 20.36 23.22 -15.04
N THR A 161 20.55 23.54 -16.33
CA THR A 161 21.83 23.26 -17.02
C THR A 161 22.50 24.54 -17.50
N PRO A 162 23.85 24.62 -17.54
CA PRO A 162 24.52 25.83 -17.98
C PRO A 162 24.30 26.18 -19.47
N SER A 163 23.85 25.23 -20.31
CA SER A 163 23.46 25.48 -21.71
C SER A 163 22.03 25.99 -21.86
N ARG A 164 21.12 25.64 -20.94
CA ARG A 164 19.70 26.03 -20.96
C ARG A 164 19.31 26.97 -19.82
N HIS A 165 20.26 27.57 -19.12
CA HIS A 165 19.99 28.48 -18.00
C HIS A 165 19.09 29.66 -18.41
N HIS A 166 19.21 30.14 -19.66
CA HIS A 166 18.38 31.22 -20.20
C HIS A 166 16.87 30.90 -20.29
N VAL A 167 16.46 29.64 -20.17
CA VAL A 167 15.05 29.21 -20.09
C VAL A 167 14.66 28.64 -18.72
N TRP A 168 15.50 28.81 -17.70
CA TRP A 168 15.28 28.20 -16.40
C TRP A 168 13.92 28.56 -15.77
N ASP A 169 13.44 29.79 -15.93
CA ASP A 169 12.11 30.18 -15.43
C ASP A 169 10.96 29.41 -16.09
N LYS A 170 11.07 29.11 -17.40
CA LYS A 170 10.09 28.26 -18.08
C LYS A 170 10.17 26.82 -17.59
N THR A 171 11.38 26.31 -17.39
CA THR A 171 11.60 24.96 -16.87
C THR A 171 11.04 24.80 -15.45
N LYS A 172 11.22 25.80 -14.57
CA LYS A 172 10.58 25.81 -13.24
C LYS A 172 9.06 25.74 -13.32
N ALA A 173 8.43 26.40 -14.30
CA ALA A 173 6.99 26.31 -14.51
C ALA A 173 6.56 24.88 -14.91
N VAL A 174 7.35 24.19 -15.76
CA VAL A 174 7.12 22.78 -16.10
C VAL A 174 7.30 21.88 -14.87
N ASN A 175 8.39 22.05 -14.11
CA ASN A 175 8.65 21.30 -12.88
C ASN A 175 7.50 21.44 -11.86
N ALA A 176 6.98 22.65 -11.68
CA ALA A 176 5.81 22.89 -10.82
C ALA A 176 4.55 22.17 -11.32
N ALA A 177 4.33 22.12 -12.63
CA ALA A 177 3.21 21.39 -13.21
C ALA A 177 3.37 19.87 -13.09
N LEU A 178 4.57 19.33 -13.28
CA LEU A 178 4.89 17.90 -13.04
C LEU A 178 4.65 17.53 -11.58
N LYS A 179 5.11 18.35 -10.64
CA LYS A 179 4.84 18.15 -9.20
C LYS A 179 3.35 18.11 -8.91
N ALA A 180 2.61 19.11 -9.40
CA ALA A 180 1.16 19.17 -9.21
C ALA A 180 0.44 17.97 -9.85
N GLU A 181 1.00 17.36 -10.89
CA GLU A 181 0.46 16.15 -11.51
C GLU A 181 0.73 14.89 -10.67
N CYS A 182 1.90 14.80 -10.03
CA CYS A 182 2.22 13.75 -9.06
C CYS A 182 1.27 13.82 -7.84
N ASP A 183 1.06 15.03 -7.29
CA ASP A 183 0.22 15.26 -6.10
C ASP A 183 -1.26 14.83 -6.29
N LYS A 184 -1.71 14.58 -7.53
CA LYS A 184 -3.06 14.08 -7.85
C LYS A 184 -3.19 12.55 -7.76
N ARG A 185 -2.08 11.82 -7.67
CA ARG A 185 -2.05 10.36 -7.84
C ARG A 185 -1.39 9.68 -6.65
N ALA A 186 -2.05 8.67 -6.11
CA ALA A 186 -1.42 7.76 -5.14
C ALA A 186 -0.33 6.92 -5.83
N GLY A 187 0.78 6.69 -5.13
CA GLY A 187 1.91 5.92 -5.66
C GLY A 187 2.75 6.64 -6.73
N VAL A 188 2.53 7.95 -6.94
CA VAL A 188 3.32 8.78 -7.85
C VAL A 188 3.99 9.90 -7.06
N TYR A 189 5.31 9.98 -7.16
CA TYR A 189 6.15 10.84 -6.33
C TYR A 189 6.96 11.78 -7.20
N TYR A 190 7.11 13.02 -6.76
CA TYR A 190 7.95 14.02 -7.42
C TYR A 190 9.29 14.10 -6.69
N LEU A 191 10.38 13.88 -7.43
CA LEU A 191 11.74 14.02 -6.92
C LEU A 191 12.30 15.38 -7.30
N ASP A 192 12.37 16.26 -6.29
CA ASP A 192 12.98 17.58 -6.39
C ASP A 192 14.50 17.47 -6.22
N THR A 193 15.24 17.75 -7.30
CA THR A 193 16.70 17.69 -7.32
C THR A 193 17.36 19.00 -7.72
N ALA A 194 16.59 19.90 -8.35
CA ALA A 194 17.09 21.03 -9.12
C ALA A 194 18.01 21.97 -8.32
N ASP A 195 17.69 22.22 -7.05
CA ASP A 195 18.44 23.17 -6.22
C ASP A 195 19.89 22.73 -5.99
N GLU A 196 20.17 21.43 -5.92
CA GLU A 196 21.54 20.88 -5.77
C GLU A 196 22.42 21.06 -7.03
N TYR A 197 21.79 21.44 -8.15
CA TYR A 197 22.45 21.78 -9.42
C TYR A 197 22.63 23.29 -9.61
N LEU A 198 22.28 24.10 -8.61
CA LEU A 198 22.52 25.54 -8.59
C LEU A 198 23.70 25.89 -7.69
N LEU A 199 24.37 26.98 -8.01
CA LEU A 199 25.28 27.68 -7.13
C LEU A 199 24.49 28.66 -6.25
N ASP A 200 25.09 29.14 -5.16
CA ASP A 200 24.46 30.12 -4.25
C ASP A 200 23.95 31.40 -4.95
N ASN A 201 24.54 31.75 -6.10
CA ASN A 201 24.15 32.90 -6.90
C ASN A 201 22.98 32.61 -7.87
N GLY A 202 22.46 31.38 -7.89
CA GLY A 202 21.38 30.92 -8.76
C GLY A 202 21.83 30.46 -10.15
N ASP A 203 23.13 30.47 -10.48
CA ASP A 203 23.64 29.92 -11.73
C ASP A 203 23.69 28.40 -11.69
N ALA A 204 23.51 27.74 -12.84
CA ALA A 204 23.71 26.30 -12.93
C ALA A 204 25.18 25.93 -12.70
N ARG A 205 25.42 24.96 -11.83
CA ARG A 205 26.73 24.36 -11.58
C ARG A 205 27.34 23.86 -12.89
N SER A 206 28.62 24.13 -13.13
CA SER A 206 29.31 23.61 -14.33
C SER A 206 30.12 22.34 -14.07
N ASP A 207 30.48 22.10 -12.80
CA ASP A 207 31.32 20.98 -12.35
C ASP A 207 30.64 19.62 -12.43
N VAL A 208 29.31 19.58 -12.50
CA VAL A 208 28.49 18.36 -12.61
C VAL A 208 28.03 18.03 -14.04
N TYR A 209 28.43 18.85 -15.03
CA TYR A 209 28.11 18.65 -16.44
C TYR A 209 29.34 18.35 -17.29
N ARG A 210 29.11 17.70 -18.43
CA ARG A 210 30.11 17.49 -19.48
C ARG A 210 30.44 18.82 -20.16
N ALA A 211 31.42 18.78 -21.05
CA ALA A 211 31.83 19.92 -21.87
C ALA A 211 30.68 20.52 -22.72
N ASP A 212 29.63 19.75 -23.01
CA ASP A 212 28.44 20.22 -23.71
C ASP A 212 27.51 21.09 -22.84
N ARG A 213 27.79 21.20 -21.53
CA ARG A 213 27.03 22.01 -20.56
C ARG A 213 25.55 21.61 -20.47
N LEU A 214 25.23 20.37 -20.83
CA LEU A 214 23.86 19.85 -20.87
C LEU A 214 23.75 18.49 -20.18
N HIS A 215 24.62 17.55 -20.51
CA HIS A 215 24.56 16.19 -19.97
C HIS A 215 25.47 16.05 -18.74
N LEU A 216 25.07 15.23 -17.78
CA LEU A 216 25.86 14.99 -16.58
C LEU A 216 27.20 14.31 -16.89
N ASN A 217 28.23 14.71 -16.15
CA ASN A 217 29.45 13.93 -16.03
C ASN A 217 29.31 12.94 -14.85
N ASP A 218 30.39 12.23 -14.52
CA ASP A 218 30.38 11.21 -13.46
C ASP A 218 29.97 11.79 -12.09
N ALA A 219 30.47 12.97 -11.71
CA ALA A 219 30.09 13.64 -10.47
C ALA A 219 28.61 14.07 -10.46
N GLY A 220 28.08 14.45 -11.62
CA GLY A 220 26.65 14.75 -11.77
C GLY A 220 25.76 13.51 -11.62
N TYR A 221 26.19 12.36 -12.16
CA TYR A 221 25.47 11.10 -11.96
C TYR A 221 25.59 10.58 -10.53
N GLU A 222 26.74 10.73 -9.88
CA GLU A 222 26.92 10.41 -8.46
C GLU A 222 25.92 11.19 -7.60
N LEU A 223 25.83 12.52 -7.78
CA LEU A 223 24.84 13.35 -7.11
C LEU A 223 23.41 12.87 -7.41
N TRP A 224 23.04 12.71 -8.67
CA TRP A 224 21.68 12.30 -9.04
C TRP A 224 21.30 10.92 -8.49
N SER A 225 22.22 9.96 -8.53
CA SER A 225 22.01 8.61 -8.03
C SER A 225 21.73 8.61 -6.54
N SER A 226 22.42 9.44 -5.76
CA SER A 226 22.20 9.56 -4.32
C SER A 226 20.78 10.07 -3.99
N GLN A 227 20.29 11.04 -4.75
CA GLN A 227 18.93 11.59 -4.60
C GLN A 227 17.86 10.57 -5.01
N ILE A 228 18.06 9.87 -6.13
CA ILE A 228 17.16 8.81 -6.58
C ILE A 228 17.16 7.65 -5.57
N LYS A 229 18.32 7.24 -5.05
CA LYS A 229 18.40 6.17 -4.03
C LYS A 229 17.70 6.56 -2.74
N ALA A 230 17.93 7.76 -2.23
CA ALA A 230 17.24 8.22 -1.02
C ALA A 230 15.71 8.20 -1.21
N GLU A 231 15.25 8.56 -2.40
CA GLU A 231 13.82 8.52 -2.72
C GLU A 231 13.30 7.09 -2.89
N LEU A 232 14.06 6.20 -3.55
CA LEU A 232 13.74 4.77 -3.64
C LEU A 232 13.68 4.12 -2.25
N ASP A 233 14.67 4.37 -1.40
CA ASP A 233 14.71 3.92 0.00
C ASP A 233 13.47 4.41 0.76
N ARG A 234 13.06 5.66 0.54
CA ARG A 234 11.86 6.25 1.16
C ARG A 234 10.58 5.55 0.68
N VAL A 235 10.34 5.50 -0.62
CA VAL A 235 9.05 5.01 -1.18
C VAL A 235 8.92 3.49 -1.07
N LEU A 236 10.02 2.74 -1.26
CA LEU A 236 10.02 1.29 -1.07
C LEU A 236 10.10 0.91 0.42
N GLY A 237 10.75 1.75 1.23
CA GLY A 237 10.76 1.64 2.69
C GLY A 237 9.36 1.85 3.27
N GLU A 238 8.59 2.80 2.76
CA GLU A 238 7.18 3.00 3.10
C GLU A 238 6.36 1.73 2.86
N GLU A 239 6.49 1.05 1.72
CA GLU A 239 5.76 -0.21 1.50
C GLU A 239 6.24 -1.34 2.40
N SER A 240 7.57 -1.50 2.57
CA SER A 240 8.12 -2.56 3.42
C SER A 240 7.75 -2.40 4.90
N SER A 241 7.70 -1.17 5.40
CA SER A 241 7.33 -0.86 6.80
C SER A 241 5.83 -1.01 7.08
N ALA A 242 5.01 -1.17 6.04
CA ALA A 242 3.58 -1.44 6.14
C ALA A 242 3.23 -2.95 6.07
N LYS A 243 4.24 -3.79 5.83
CA LYS A 243 4.13 -5.25 5.75
C LYS A 243 4.72 -5.90 6.99
N MET A 244 4.13 -7.00 7.47
CA MET A 244 4.73 -7.72 8.59
C MET A 244 6.08 -8.36 8.18
N PRO A 245 7.13 -8.24 9.01
CA PRO A 245 8.50 -8.56 8.60
C PRO A 245 8.81 -10.06 8.55
N VAL A 246 8.05 -10.89 9.28
CA VAL A 246 8.30 -12.32 9.42
C VAL A 246 6.98 -13.07 9.34
N TYR A 247 6.87 -13.95 8.36
CA TYR A 247 5.86 -15.01 8.35
C TYR A 247 6.47 -16.28 8.96
N SER A 248 5.63 -17.24 9.36
CA SER A 248 6.13 -18.58 9.64
C SER A 248 6.59 -19.26 8.35
N ASP A 249 6.78 -20.58 8.36
CA ASP A 249 7.16 -21.40 7.20
C ASP A 249 6.55 -20.88 5.87
N GLU A 250 7.40 -20.54 4.89
CA GLU A 250 6.97 -19.94 3.62
C GLU A 250 5.98 -20.83 2.86
N ASP A 251 6.09 -22.15 3.03
CA ASP A 251 5.20 -23.15 2.43
C ASP A 251 3.77 -23.14 3.03
N ALA A 252 3.55 -22.44 4.16
CA ALA A 252 2.25 -22.34 4.83
C ALA A 252 1.52 -21.01 4.57
N ILE A 253 2.15 -20.09 3.83
CA ILE A 253 1.59 -18.77 3.52
C ILE A 253 0.36 -18.96 2.60
N PRO A 254 -0.84 -18.50 2.99
CA PRO A 254 -2.07 -18.65 2.18
C PRO A 254 -1.96 -17.93 0.84
N GLU A 255 -2.76 -18.25 -0.17
CA GLU A 255 -2.81 -17.42 -1.40
C GLU A 255 -3.27 -15.98 -1.07
N PRO A 256 -2.72 -14.95 -1.73
CA PRO A 256 -3.18 -13.57 -1.55
C PRO A 256 -4.63 -13.39 -2.04
N ALA A 257 -5.33 -12.40 -1.49
CA ALA A 257 -6.67 -12.04 -1.95
C ALA A 257 -6.59 -11.31 -3.30
N SER A 258 -7.61 -11.42 -4.15
CA SER A 258 -7.62 -10.69 -5.43
C SER A 258 -7.95 -9.20 -5.24
N GLU A 259 -7.43 -8.35 -6.12
CA GLU A 259 -7.77 -6.91 -6.13
C GLU A 259 -9.30 -6.69 -6.19
N ASP A 260 -9.99 -7.43 -7.07
CA ASP A 260 -11.45 -7.40 -7.23
C ASP A 260 -12.20 -7.61 -5.90
N ALA A 261 -11.68 -8.47 -5.02
CA ALA A 261 -12.31 -8.75 -3.74
C ALA A 261 -12.23 -7.54 -2.80
N VAL A 262 -11.11 -6.79 -2.86
CA VAL A 262 -10.92 -5.59 -2.06
C VAL A 262 -11.70 -4.41 -2.63
N GLU A 263 -11.71 -4.24 -3.96
CA GLU A 263 -12.51 -3.20 -4.62
C GLU A 263 -14.01 -3.40 -4.31
N ALA A 264 -14.50 -4.64 -4.42
CA ALA A 264 -15.88 -4.98 -4.05
C ALA A 264 -16.16 -4.64 -2.58
N LEU A 265 -15.22 -4.91 -1.69
CA LEU A 265 -15.34 -4.58 -0.27
C LEU A 265 -15.43 -3.06 -0.04
N HIS A 266 -14.62 -2.27 -0.76
CA HIS A 266 -14.58 -0.81 -0.67
C HIS A 266 -15.70 -0.12 -1.46
N SER A 267 -16.42 -0.84 -2.31
CA SER A 267 -17.53 -0.31 -3.09
C SER A 267 -18.57 0.44 -2.25
N GLY A 268 -19.08 1.55 -2.80
CA GLY A 268 -20.03 2.43 -2.11
C GLY A 268 -19.39 3.40 -1.10
N THR A 269 -18.05 3.49 -1.05
CA THR A 269 -17.35 4.51 -0.27
C THR A 269 -17.77 5.92 -0.71
N ASN A 270 -18.16 6.74 0.25
CA ASN A 270 -18.48 8.14 0.01
C ASN A 270 -17.25 9.00 0.30
N GLN A 271 -16.47 9.32 -0.75
CA GLN A 271 -15.19 10.03 -0.61
C GLN A 271 -15.32 11.39 0.07
N SER A 272 -16.37 12.17 -0.22
CA SER A 272 -16.54 13.48 0.42
C SER A 272 -16.82 13.36 1.94
N LYS A 273 -17.49 12.29 2.38
CA LYS A 273 -17.63 12.01 3.83
C LYS A 273 -16.34 11.50 4.46
N VAL A 274 -15.48 10.80 3.72
CA VAL A 274 -14.17 10.36 4.20
C VAL A 274 -13.24 11.56 4.35
N GLU A 275 -13.16 12.42 3.35
CA GLU A 275 -12.38 13.66 3.37
C GLU A 275 -12.83 14.59 4.51
N ALA A 276 -14.15 14.73 4.73
CA ALA A 276 -14.69 15.52 5.82
C ALA A 276 -14.34 14.94 7.21
N ASP A 277 -14.31 13.61 7.37
CA ASP A 277 -13.86 12.94 8.60
C ASP A 277 -12.36 13.17 8.85
N ARG A 278 -11.54 12.99 7.81
CA ARG A 278 -10.07 13.17 7.84
C ARG A 278 -9.65 14.62 8.10
N ALA A 279 -10.40 15.60 7.59
CA ALA A 279 -10.18 17.03 7.83
C ALA A 279 -10.71 17.51 9.19
N GLY A 280 -11.44 16.66 9.92
CA GLY A 280 -12.03 16.96 11.22
C GLY A 280 -11.03 16.89 12.38
N LYS A 281 -11.53 16.55 13.57
CA LYS A 281 -10.65 16.32 14.72
C LYS A 281 -9.80 15.05 14.48
N PRO A 282 -8.49 15.07 14.82
CA PRO A 282 -7.66 13.89 14.73
C PRO A 282 -8.30 12.68 15.44
N LEU A 283 -8.12 11.49 14.88
CA LEU A 283 -8.43 10.23 15.54
C LEU A 283 -7.20 9.79 16.33
N ARG A 284 -7.30 9.76 17.66
CA ARG A 284 -6.22 9.35 18.56
C ARG A 284 -6.31 7.85 18.84
N VAL A 285 -5.40 7.07 18.28
CA VAL A 285 -5.33 5.61 18.41
C VAL A 285 -4.21 5.24 19.38
N LEU A 286 -4.53 4.44 20.40
CA LEU A 286 -3.54 3.87 21.31
C LEU A 286 -3.38 2.38 21.02
N LEU A 287 -2.21 1.99 20.52
CA LEU A 287 -1.87 0.59 20.26
C LEU A 287 -1.28 -0.05 21.52
N VAL A 288 -1.82 -1.20 21.93
CA VAL A 288 -1.38 -1.90 23.14
C VAL A 288 -0.85 -3.28 22.75
N ALA A 289 0.46 -3.45 22.92
CA ALA A 289 1.16 -4.69 22.61
C ALA A 289 1.91 -5.22 23.84
N GLY A 290 2.42 -6.45 23.75
CA GLY A 290 3.16 -7.08 24.84
C GLY A 290 4.33 -7.94 24.34
N PRO A 291 4.98 -8.70 25.23
CA PRO A 291 6.05 -9.61 24.83
C PRO A 291 5.50 -10.73 23.93
N LYS A 292 6.22 -11.03 22.86
CA LYS A 292 5.97 -12.19 22.00
C LYS A 292 5.95 -13.47 22.83
N ASP A 293 5.01 -14.38 22.53
CA ASP A 293 4.82 -15.63 23.29
C ASP A 293 4.69 -16.90 22.43
N HIS A 294 4.85 -16.80 21.10
CA HIS A 294 4.83 -17.93 20.17
C HIS A 294 6.05 -17.93 19.21
N ASP A 295 6.03 -18.85 18.24
CA ASP A 295 7.10 -19.08 17.27
C ASP A 295 7.21 -17.95 16.21
N ALA A 296 8.13 -18.09 15.26
CA ALA A 296 8.32 -17.10 14.19
C ALA A 296 7.02 -16.89 13.40
N GLY A 297 6.61 -15.63 13.19
CA GLY A 297 5.38 -15.29 12.48
C GLY A 297 4.07 -15.52 13.25
N GLU A 298 4.12 -15.92 14.52
CA GLU A 298 2.95 -16.13 15.38
C GLU A 298 3.03 -15.19 16.61
N HIS A 299 1.90 -14.57 16.98
CA HIS A 299 1.77 -13.70 18.15
C HIS A 299 2.93 -12.69 18.29
N ASP A 300 3.40 -12.15 17.16
CA ASP A 300 4.51 -11.21 17.11
C ASP A 300 4.01 -9.79 17.39
N TYR A 301 3.48 -9.59 18.60
CA TYR A 301 2.97 -8.31 19.07
C TYR A 301 3.98 -7.15 18.94
N PRO A 302 5.30 -7.33 19.19
CA PRO A 302 6.27 -6.26 18.99
C PRO A 302 6.37 -5.82 17.53
N SER A 303 6.45 -6.77 16.58
CA SER A 303 6.51 -6.45 15.16
C SER A 303 5.20 -5.82 14.68
N TRP A 304 4.05 -6.30 15.19
CA TRP A 304 2.76 -5.69 14.90
C TRP A 304 2.70 -4.24 15.37
N LEU A 305 3.18 -3.96 16.58
CA LEU A 305 3.22 -2.59 17.12
C LEU A 305 4.09 -1.69 16.23
N ASP A 306 5.29 -2.12 15.87
CA ASP A 306 6.21 -1.36 15.04
C ASP A 306 5.61 -1.01 13.67
N VAL A 307 5.01 -2.00 13.00
CA VAL A 307 4.36 -1.82 11.69
C VAL A 307 3.12 -0.94 11.81
N TRP A 308 2.21 -1.23 12.74
CA TRP A 308 0.93 -0.51 12.85
C TRP A 308 1.09 0.92 13.36
N SER A 309 2.11 1.20 14.17
CA SER A 309 2.49 2.56 14.58
C SER A 309 2.95 3.41 13.40
N GLN A 310 3.49 2.81 12.34
CA GLN A 310 3.92 3.50 11.12
C GLN A 310 2.83 3.50 10.03
N LEU A 311 1.96 2.49 10.02
CA LEU A 311 0.90 2.32 9.05
C LEU A 311 -0.27 3.29 9.28
N LEU A 312 -0.80 3.36 10.50
CA LEU A 312 -2.01 4.12 10.80
C LEU A 312 -1.88 5.64 10.58
N PRO A 313 -0.75 6.31 10.92
CA PRO A 313 -0.58 7.75 10.68
C PRO A 313 -0.58 8.15 9.20
N ARG A 314 -0.48 7.18 8.27
CA ARG A 314 -0.58 7.44 6.83
C ARG A 314 -2.00 7.81 6.40
N SER A 315 -3.02 7.52 7.21
CA SER A 315 -4.36 8.09 7.03
C SER A 315 -4.37 9.52 7.58
N PRO A 316 -4.72 10.55 6.78
CA PRO A 316 -4.72 11.92 7.27
C PRO A 316 -5.57 12.11 8.53
N GLY A 317 -5.06 12.90 9.47
CA GLY A 317 -5.73 13.18 10.74
C GLY A 317 -5.80 11.97 11.68
N VAL A 318 -4.78 11.12 11.70
CA VAL A 318 -4.60 10.04 12.67
C VAL A 318 -3.35 10.29 13.50
N GLU A 319 -3.50 10.24 14.81
CA GLU A 319 -2.40 10.32 15.78
C GLU A 319 -2.30 8.96 16.47
N VAL A 320 -1.09 8.42 16.57
CA VAL A 320 -0.85 7.12 17.20
C VAL A 320 0.07 7.27 18.39
N ASP A 321 -0.34 6.68 19.52
CA ASP A 321 0.51 6.42 20.67
C ASP A 321 0.54 4.91 20.95
N SER A 322 1.45 4.48 21.81
CA SER A 322 1.60 3.07 22.18
C SER A 322 1.70 2.85 23.68
N ALA A 323 1.22 1.70 24.14
CA ALA A 323 1.43 1.21 25.50
C ALA A 323 1.96 -0.21 25.47
N TRP A 324 2.85 -0.51 26.42
CA TRP A 324 3.41 -1.83 26.62
C TRP A 324 2.68 -2.55 27.76
N GLU A 325 2.14 -3.74 27.48
CA GLU A 325 1.28 -4.59 28.31
C GLU A 325 -0.07 -3.98 28.71
N PHE A 326 -0.11 -2.74 29.18
CA PHE A 326 -1.35 -2.05 29.54
C PHE A 326 -1.17 -0.52 29.58
N PRO A 327 -2.16 0.27 29.13
CA PRO A 327 -2.08 1.72 29.16
C PRO A 327 -2.23 2.30 30.56
N THR A 328 -1.56 3.42 30.80
CA THR A 328 -1.84 4.26 31.97
C THR A 328 -3.19 4.97 31.82
N ALA A 329 -3.74 5.47 32.93
CA ALA A 329 -4.98 6.28 32.90
C ALA A 329 -4.83 7.53 32.01
N GLU A 330 -3.65 8.17 32.02
CA GLU A 330 -3.36 9.34 31.19
C GLU A 330 -3.36 8.99 29.69
N GLN A 331 -2.72 7.87 29.32
CA GLN A 331 -2.75 7.39 27.93
C GLN A 331 -4.17 7.05 27.48
N ALA A 332 -4.94 6.38 28.33
CA ALA A 332 -6.34 6.09 28.04
C ALA A 332 -7.15 7.38 27.85
N ASP A 333 -6.97 8.39 28.69
CA ASP A 333 -7.61 9.72 28.58
C ASP A 333 -7.20 10.48 27.31
N GLY A 334 -5.98 10.25 26.84
CA GLY A 334 -5.47 10.75 25.57
C GLY A 334 -6.01 10.06 24.33
N ALA A 335 -6.65 8.90 24.44
CA ALA A 335 -7.10 8.10 23.30
C ALA A 335 -8.60 8.28 22.98
N ASP A 336 -8.96 8.09 21.71
CA ASP A 336 -10.35 7.88 21.27
C ASP A 336 -10.64 6.38 21.13
N VAL A 337 -9.64 5.59 20.71
CA VAL A 337 -9.73 4.13 20.56
C VAL A 337 -8.45 3.46 21.04
N MET A 338 -8.59 2.37 21.79
CA MET A 338 -7.47 1.51 22.22
C MET A 338 -7.54 0.16 21.50
N VAL A 339 -6.43 -0.26 20.90
CA VAL A 339 -6.32 -1.51 20.12
C VAL A 339 -5.38 -2.47 20.84
N PHE A 340 -5.92 -3.56 21.37
CA PHE A 340 -5.18 -4.57 22.10
C PHE A 340 -4.83 -5.74 21.18
N TYR A 341 -3.53 -5.93 20.94
CA TYR A 341 -2.98 -7.14 20.34
C TYR A 341 -1.79 -7.61 21.18
N GLN A 342 -2.09 -8.50 22.11
CA GLN A 342 -1.16 -9.01 23.11
C GLN A 342 -1.74 -10.27 23.75
N ARG A 343 -0.95 -10.94 24.59
CA ARG A 343 -1.48 -11.91 25.53
C ARG A 343 -2.37 -11.23 26.58
N GLY A 344 -3.65 -11.59 26.59
CA GLY A 344 -4.64 -11.02 27.49
C GLY A 344 -4.43 -11.35 28.97
N ARG A 345 -5.07 -10.53 29.80
CA ARG A 345 -5.39 -10.76 31.21
C ARG A 345 -6.50 -9.80 31.60
N TRP A 346 -7.33 -10.18 32.58
CA TRP A 346 -8.30 -9.27 33.20
C TRP A 346 -8.23 -9.32 34.73
N ASP A 347 -8.30 -8.14 35.34
CA ASP A 347 -8.28 -7.91 36.79
C ASP A 347 -8.85 -6.52 37.13
N ASP A 348 -8.90 -6.19 38.41
CA ASP A 348 -9.42 -4.92 38.92
C ASP A 348 -8.60 -3.70 38.48
N GLU A 349 -7.29 -3.87 38.22
CA GLU A 349 -6.42 -2.79 37.73
C GLU A 349 -6.81 -2.39 36.31
N ARG A 350 -7.07 -3.39 35.45
CA ARG A 350 -7.53 -3.15 34.09
C ARG A 350 -8.94 -2.56 34.07
N ALA A 351 -9.83 -3.06 34.91
CA ALA A 351 -11.18 -2.52 35.04
C ALA A 351 -11.16 -1.02 35.43
N ALA A 352 -10.24 -0.61 36.31
CA ALA A 352 -10.12 0.79 36.75
C ALA A 352 -9.73 1.77 35.63
N VAL A 353 -9.13 1.30 34.53
CA VAL A 353 -8.80 2.13 33.35
C VAL A 353 -9.86 1.96 32.25
N ILE A 354 -10.33 0.75 32.01
CA ILE A 354 -11.25 0.43 30.92
C ILE A 354 -12.66 0.95 31.18
N ASP A 355 -13.19 0.80 32.39
CA ASP A 355 -14.58 1.16 32.68
C ASP A 355 -14.80 2.68 32.50
N PRO A 356 -13.97 3.59 33.05
CA PRO A 356 -14.11 5.02 32.79
C PRO A 356 -13.94 5.40 31.31
N PHE A 357 -13.08 4.69 30.58
CA PHE A 357 -12.88 4.93 29.15
C PHE A 357 -14.12 4.56 28.33
N LEU A 358 -14.75 3.41 28.60
CA LEU A 358 -16.02 3.04 27.95
C LEU A 358 -17.16 3.98 28.37
N ASP A 359 -17.20 4.39 29.64
CA ASP A 359 -18.24 5.29 30.17
C ASP A 359 -18.22 6.68 29.53
N ARG A 360 -17.06 7.15 29.06
CA ARG A 360 -16.95 8.41 28.29
C ARG A 360 -17.14 8.26 26.78
N GLY A 361 -17.49 7.07 26.29
CA GLY A 361 -17.68 6.79 24.87
C GLY A 361 -16.41 6.38 24.12
N GLY A 362 -15.39 5.88 24.82
CA GLY A 362 -14.17 5.36 24.19
C GLY A 362 -14.39 4.06 23.41
N GLY A 363 -13.55 3.82 22.42
CA GLY A 363 -13.56 2.63 21.58
C GLY A 363 -12.53 1.57 22.00
N LEU A 364 -12.92 0.31 22.12
CA LEU A 364 -12.00 -0.81 22.36
C LEU A 364 -11.96 -1.74 21.15
N VAL A 365 -10.76 -2.17 20.78
CA VAL A 365 -10.53 -3.25 19.83
C VAL A 365 -9.71 -4.34 20.49
N TYR A 366 -10.21 -5.58 20.48
CA TYR A 366 -9.49 -6.75 20.98
C TYR A 366 -9.22 -7.72 19.83
N ILE A 367 -7.94 -8.07 19.66
CA ILE A 367 -7.49 -8.96 18.59
C ILE A 367 -6.92 -10.23 19.21
N HIS A 368 -7.45 -11.35 18.78
CA HIS A 368 -6.94 -12.68 19.03
C HIS A 368 -6.73 -12.95 20.52
N TRP A 369 -5.49 -13.21 20.95
CA TRP A 369 -5.22 -13.61 22.31
C TRP A 369 -5.38 -12.49 23.35
N ALA A 370 -5.72 -11.26 22.90
CA ALA A 370 -6.07 -10.17 23.80
C ALA A 370 -7.37 -10.46 24.58
N VAL A 371 -8.21 -11.41 24.13
CA VAL A 371 -9.47 -11.79 24.80
C VAL A 371 -9.29 -12.72 26.00
N ASP A 372 -8.07 -13.13 26.33
CA ASP A 372 -7.77 -14.00 27.49
C ASP A 372 -7.96 -13.26 28.83
N GLY A 373 -8.92 -13.73 29.63
CA GLY A 373 -9.22 -13.17 30.95
C GLY A 373 -8.33 -13.69 32.09
N ARG A 374 -7.68 -14.85 31.93
CA ARG A 374 -6.81 -15.51 32.95
C ARG A 374 -7.36 -15.54 34.38
N GLY A 375 -8.64 -15.87 34.55
CA GLY A 375 -9.35 -15.89 35.84
C GLY A 375 -10.32 -14.72 36.02
N GLY A 376 -10.22 -13.69 35.19
CA GLY A 376 -11.17 -12.56 35.12
C GLY A 376 -12.15 -12.65 33.94
N GLU A 377 -12.27 -13.79 33.27
CA GLU A 377 -13.02 -13.95 32.01
C GLU A 377 -14.49 -13.50 32.09
N GLN A 378 -15.17 -13.75 33.22
CA GLN A 378 -16.57 -13.36 33.39
C GLN A 378 -16.71 -11.83 33.41
N ALA A 379 -15.85 -11.14 34.16
CA ALA A 379 -15.85 -9.68 34.25
C ALA A 379 -15.42 -9.03 32.93
N MET A 380 -14.46 -9.63 32.23
CA MET A 380 -14.04 -9.20 30.90
C MET A 380 -15.16 -9.34 29.87
N ALA A 381 -15.85 -10.49 29.84
CA ALA A 381 -16.97 -10.76 28.94
C ALA A 381 -18.14 -9.78 29.14
N GLU A 382 -18.32 -9.21 30.33
CA GLU A 382 -19.31 -8.15 30.52
C GLU A 382 -19.01 -6.88 29.70
N ARG A 383 -17.71 -6.60 29.45
CA ARG A 383 -17.24 -5.43 28.68
C ARG A 383 -17.12 -5.74 27.19
N ILE A 384 -16.57 -6.90 26.84
CA ILE A 384 -16.23 -7.23 25.45
C ILE A 384 -17.12 -8.31 24.82
N GLY A 385 -18.08 -8.85 25.57
CA GLY A 385 -19.09 -9.79 25.09
C GLY A 385 -18.74 -11.24 25.37
N LEU A 386 -17.59 -11.68 24.86
CA LEU A 386 -17.06 -13.01 25.10
C LEU A 386 -15.56 -12.92 25.44
N SER A 387 -15.12 -13.74 26.38
CA SER A 387 -13.71 -13.80 26.82
C SER A 387 -13.24 -15.25 26.99
N ALA A 388 -11.96 -15.46 26.73
CA ALA A 388 -11.33 -16.76 26.91
C ALA A 388 -10.92 -16.98 28.38
N LYS A 389 -11.09 -18.22 28.83
CA LYS A 389 -10.57 -18.68 30.13
C LYS A 389 -9.16 -19.23 29.97
N GLY A 390 -8.16 -18.41 30.23
CA GLY A 390 -6.74 -18.80 30.16
C GLY A 390 -6.40 -19.98 31.07
N GLY A 391 -5.51 -20.85 30.60
CA GLY A 391 -5.07 -22.06 31.34
C GLY A 391 -5.99 -23.27 31.19
N GLY A 392 -6.99 -23.20 30.31
CA GLY A 392 -7.87 -24.31 29.95
C GLY A 392 -9.36 -23.97 30.14
N GLY A 393 -10.19 -24.32 29.15
CA GLY A 393 -11.64 -24.08 29.20
C GLY A 393 -12.24 -23.65 27.86
N ILE A 394 -11.43 -23.04 27.01
CA ILE A 394 -11.79 -22.82 25.60
C ILE A 394 -11.34 -24.01 24.74
N LYS A 395 -11.87 -24.08 23.53
CA LYS A 395 -11.36 -24.92 22.46
C LYS A 395 -10.80 -24.02 21.35
N TYR A 396 -9.79 -24.52 20.64
CA TYR A 396 -9.14 -23.81 19.56
C TYR A 396 -8.63 -24.79 18.50
N ARG A 397 -8.40 -24.27 17.29
CA ARG A 397 -7.66 -24.97 16.22
C ARG A 397 -7.01 -23.97 15.29
N HIS A 398 -5.89 -24.38 14.69
CA HIS A 398 -5.28 -23.67 13.57
C HIS A 398 -5.75 -24.26 12.24
N GLY A 399 -5.75 -23.46 11.18
CA GLY A 399 -5.96 -23.90 9.80
C GLY A 399 -6.99 -23.07 9.06
N GLU A 400 -7.58 -23.64 8.01
CA GLU A 400 -8.56 -22.94 7.19
C GLU A 400 -9.82 -22.58 7.98
N LEU A 401 -10.21 -21.32 7.88
CA LEU A 401 -11.42 -20.74 8.42
C LEU A 401 -12.30 -20.34 7.25
N ASP A 402 -13.50 -20.92 7.15
CA ASP A 402 -14.50 -20.52 6.17
C ASP A 402 -15.63 -19.78 6.92
N LEU A 403 -15.63 -18.45 6.80
CA LEU A 403 -16.37 -17.56 7.66
C LEU A 403 -17.57 -16.95 6.95
N ASP A 404 -18.74 -17.07 7.55
CA ASP A 404 -19.97 -16.43 7.11
C ASP A 404 -20.14 -15.05 7.77
N PHE A 405 -20.17 -14.01 6.95
CA PHE A 405 -20.40 -12.61 7.36
C PHE A 405 -21.82 -12.13 7.03
N THR A 406 -22.70 -12.99 6.53
CA THR A 406 -24.12 -12.68 6.30
C THR A 406 -24.80 -12.06 7.54
N PRO A 407 -24.54 -12.52 8.79
CA PRO A 407 -25.10 -11.87 9.98
C PRO A 407 -24.73 -10.38 10.11
N GLY A 408 -23.53 -10.01 9.67
CA GLY A 408 -22.98 -8.65 9.75
C GLY A 408 -23.32 -7.75 8.57
N ALA A 409 -24.00 -8.24 7.52
CA ALA A 409 -24.15 -7.52 6.25
C ALA A 409 -24.79 -6.11 6.37
N GLY A 410 -25.60 -5.88 7.41
CA GLY A 410 -26.20 -4.57 7.70
C GLY A 410 -25.32 -3.62 8.53
N HIS A 411 -24.20 -4.10 9.06
CA HIS A 411 -23.29 -3.32 9.91
C HIS A 411 -22.17 -2.69 9.06
N PRO A 412 -21.82 -1.40 9.27
CA PRO A 412 -20.84 -0.71 8.43
C PRO A 412 -19.45 -1.37 8.42
N VAL A 413 -19.06 -2.05 9.51
CA VAL A 413 -17.77 -2.76 9.60
C VAL A 413 -17.69 -3.93 8.60
N ALA A 414 -18.76 -4.72 8.47
CA ALA A 414 -18.81 -5.89 7.58
C ALA A 414 -19.49 -5.57 6.23
N ARG A 415 -19.64 -4.28 5.88
CA ARG A 415 -20.27 -3.85 4.62
C ARG A 415 -19.58 -4.52 3.43
N ASN A 416 -20.37 -5.11 2.54
CA ASN A 416 -19.94 -5.83 1.33
C ASN A 416 -19.10 -7.10 1.59
N LEU A 417 -18.97 -7.55 2.84
CA LEU A 417 -18.34 -8.81 3.18
C LEU A 417 -19.41 -9.86 3.47
N HIS A 418 -19.52 -10.87 2.61
CA HIS A 418 -20.48 -11.96 2.79
C HIS A 418 -19.83 -13.24 3.29
N ARG A 419 -18.61 -13.50 2.82
CA ARG A 419 -17.84 -14.69 3.17
C ARG A 419 -16.36 -14.36 3.08
N ALA A 420 -15.55 -14.94 3.95
CA ALA A 420 -14.09 -14.85 3.87
C ALA A 420 -13.45 -16.20 4.17
N ARG A 421 -12.31 -16.45 3.55
CA ARG A 421 -11.50 -17.65 3.82
C ARG A 421 -10.10 -17.21 4.22
N TRP A 422 -9.66 -17.64 5.40
CA TRP A 422 -8.35 -17.32 5.93
C TRP A 422 -7.73 -18.55 6.58
N THR A 423 -6.41 -18.70 6.51
CA THR A 423 -5.69 -19.67 7.34
C THR A 423 -5.23 -18.96 8.60
N ASP A 424 -5.94 -19.19 9.71
CA ASP A 424 -5.66 -18.58 11.00
C ASP A 424 -6.10 -19.53 12.13
N GLU A 425 -6.43 -19.00 13.30
CA GLU A 425 -6.89 -19.72 14.47
C GLU A 425 -8.31 -19.27 14.86
N SER A 426 -9.14 -20.24 15.25
CA SER A 426 -10.47 -20.01 15.79
C SER A 426 -10.55 -20.39 17.27
N TYR A 427 -11.40 -19.70 18.03
CA TYR A 427 -11.74 -20.01 19.41
C TYR A 427 -13.23 -20.27 19.57
N TRP A 428 -13.58 -21.21 20.44
CA TRP A 428 -14.95 -21.41 20.87
C TRP A 428 -15.04 -21.95 22.30
N ALA A 429 -16.26 -22.11 22.81
CA ALA A 429 -16.54 -22.30 24.23
C ALA A 429 -16.02 -21.12 25.09
N LEU A 430 -16.17 -19.90 24.58
CA LEU A 430 -15.85 -18.67 25.30
C LEU A 430 -16.86 -18.40 26.43
N THR A 431 -16.39 -17.68 27.45
CA THR A 431 -17.22 -17.24 28.58
C THR A 431 -17.98 -15.97 28.19
N GLY A 432 -19.28 -15.92 28.46
CA GLY A 432 -20.13 -14.74 28.24
C GLY A 432 -21.51 -15.09 27.68
N ASP A 433 -22.23 -14.07 27.20
CA ASP A 433 -23.59 -14.21 26.65
C ASP A 433 -23.62 -13.75 25.19
N PRO A 434 -23.65 -14.69 24.22
CA PRO A 434 -23.69 -14.38 22.80
C PRO A 434 -24.91 -13.55 22.37
N SER A 435 -26.00 -13.52 23.14
CA SER A 435 -27.20 -12.74 22.80
C SER A 435 -26.99 -11.22 22.89
N ARG A 436 -25.91 -10.79 23.55
CA ARG A 436 -25.53 -9.38 23.69
C ARG A 436 -24.70 -8.85 22.52
N LEU A 437 -24.30 -9.72 21.59
CA LEU A 437 -23.39 -9.39 20.50
C LEU A 437 -24.17 -8.87 19.30
N THR A 438 -23.62 -7.86 18.63
CA THR A 438 -23.89 -7.66 17.21
C THR A 438 -22.91 -8.54 16.45
N LEU A 439 -23.38 -9.71 16.02
CA LEU A 439 -22.55 -10.69 15.32
C LEU A 439 -22.20 -10.16 13.92
N LEU A 440 -20.91 -10.10 13.61
CA LEU A 440 -20.43 -9.71 12.28
C LEU A 440 -20.10 -10.94 11.44
N GLY A 441 -19.34 -11.87 12.00
CA GLY A 441 -18.86 -13.05 11.29
C GLY A 441 -18.73 -14.28 12.19
N ALA A 442 -19.06 -15.44 11.64
CA ALA A 442 -19.03 -16.72 12.34
C ALA A 442 -18.38 -17.84 11.51
N GLY A 443 -17.68 -18.75 12.18
CA GLY A 443 -17.15 -19.99 11.59
C GLY A 443 -17.86 -21.21 12.18
N VAL A 444 -17.80 -22.37 11.50
CA VAL A 444 -18.37 -23.61 12.04
C VAL A 444 -17.30 -24.39 12.79
N GLU A 445 -17.48 -24.58 14.10
CA GLU A 445 -16.62 -25.42 14.94
C GLU A 445 -17.48 -26.39 15.75
N ASP A 446 -17.01 -27.63 15.88
CA ASP A 446 -17.76 -28.73 16.48
C ASP A 446 -19.20 -28.89 15.90
N GLY A 447 -19.35 -28.58 14.61
CA GLY A 447 -20.63 -28.69 13.89
C GLY A 447 -21.64 -27.58 14.19
N ALA A 448 -21.24 -26.51 14.88
CA ALA A 448 -22.10 -25.37 15.20
C ALA A 448 -21.43 -24.03 14.82
N PRO A 449 -22.21 -22.99 14.45
CA PRO A 449 -21.66 -21.66 14.22
C PRO A 449 -21.13 -21.06 15.53
N GLN A 450 -19.91 -20.54 15.49
CA GLN A 450 -19.23 -19.88 16.59
C GLN A 450 -18.89 -18.43 16.20
N PRO A 451 -19.09 -17.46 17.10
CA PRO A 451 -18.76 -16.07 16.84
C PRO A 451 -17.24 -15.88 16.76
N LEU A 452 -16.76 -15.30 15.65
CA LEU A 452 -15.34 -14.97 15.47
C LEU A 452 -15.10 -13.48 15.25
N PHE A 453 -16.12 -12.74 14.84
CA PHE A 453 -16.10 -11.28 14.77
C PHE A 453 -17.41 -10.72 15.32
N TRP A 454 -17.34 -9.75 16.23
CA TRP A 454 -18.53 -9.11 16.76
C TRP A 454 -18.26 -7.68 17.21
N THR A 455 -19.34 -6.94 17.37
CA THR A 455 -19.34 -5.63 18.02
C THR A 455 -20.28 -5.59 19.21
N MET A 456 -20.04 -4.62 20.10
CA MET A 456 -20.93 -4.22 21.17
C MET A 456 -20.98 -2.71 21.31
N GLU A 457 -22.15 -2.19 21.65
CA GLU A 457 -22.32 -0.79 22.07
C GLU A 457 -22.82 -0.77 23.51
N HIS A 458 -22.10 -0.03 24.36
CA HIS A 458 -22.47 0.20 25.75
C HIS A 458 -23.48 1.34 25.83
N ALA A 459 -24.31 1.34 26.89
CA ALA A 459 -25.33 2.38 27.07
C ALA A 459 -24.74 3.79 27.22
N SER A 460 -23.47 3.89 27.66
CA SER A 460 -22.68 5.12 27.73
C SER A 460 -22.24 5.66 26.37
N GLY A 461 -22.38 4.87 25.29
CA GLY A 461 -21.90 5.16 23.95
C GLY A 461 -20.55 4.51 23.62
N GLY A 462 -19.87 3.88 24.58
CA GLY A 462 -18.61 3.17 24.32
C GLY A 462 -18.80 2.00 23.35
N ARG A 463 -17.83 1.78 22.47
CA ARG A 463 -17.92 0.78 21.39
C ARG A 463 -16.82 -0.24 21.49
N VAL A 464 -17.16 -1.51 21.27
CA VAL A 464 -16.19 -2.60 21.28
C VAL A 464 -16.27 -3.36 19.97
N PHE A 465 -15.13 -3.60 19.34
CA PHE A 465 -14.98 -4.53 18.23
C PHE A 465 -14.01 -5.65 18.64
N VAL A 466 -14.35 -6.88 18.32
CA VAL A 466 -13.50 -8.04 18.62
C VAL A 466 -13.28 -8.86 17.36
N SER A 467 -12.03 -9.25 17.15
CA SER A 467 -11.59 -10.20 16.12
C SER A 467 -10.92 -11.38 16.81
N ILE A 468 -11.43 -12.59 16.64
CA ILE A 468 -10.76 -13.81 17.10
C ILE A 468 -9.56 -14.16 16.23
N PRO A 469 -9.62 -14.12 14.88
CA PRO A 469 -8.42 -14.33 14.07
C PRO A 469 -7.40 -13.21 14.26
N GLY A 470 -6.13 -13.51 13.95
CA GLY A 470 -4.96 -12.66 14.18
C GLY A 470 -3.81 -13.43 14.84
N HIS A 471 -3.77 -14.76 14.70
CA HIS A 471 -2.70 -15.60 15.23
C HIS A 471 -1.39 -15.39 14.47
N TYR A 472 -1.50 -15.41 13.14
CA TYR A 472 -0.35 -15.33 12.24
C TYR A 472 -0.16 -13.92 11.68
N MET A 473 1.10 -13.56 11.44
CA MET A 473 1.44 -12.25 10.89
C MET A 473 0.90 -12.02 9.47
N TRP A 474 0.82 -13.05 8.63
CA TRP A 474 0.26 -12.91 7.28
C TRP A 474 -1.21 -12.51 7.26
N THR A 475 -1.95 -12.82 8.33
CA THR A 475 -3.36 -12.45 8.43
C THR A 475 -3.50 -10.94 8.47
N PHE A 476 -2.57 -10.25 9.14
CA PHE A 476 -2.55 -8.78 9.13
C PHE A 476 -2.23 -8.21 7.77
N ASP A 477 -1.53 -8.93 6.88
CA ASP A 477 -1.23 -8.49 5.51
C ASP A 477 -2.28 -8.94 4.47
N ASP A 478 -3.28 -9.74 4.85
CA ASP A 478 -4.44 -10.00 4.00
C ASP A 478 -5.30 -8.71 3.89
N PRO A 479 -5.53 -8.16 2.69
CA PRO A 479 -6.17 -6.86 2.53
C PRO A 479 -7.66 -6.87 2.93
N VAL A 480 -8.34 -8.02 2.85
CA VAL A 480 -9.75 -8.17 3.27
C VAL A 480 -9.83 -8.16 4.79
N TYR A 481 -8.98 -8.94 5.47
CA TYR A 481 -8.88 -8.95 6.92
C TYR A 481 -8.43 -7.59 7.46
N ARG A 482 -7.38 -7.00 6.88
CA ARG A 482 -6.86 -5.68 7.25
C ARG A 482 -7.94 -4.60 7.10
N THR A 483 -8.69 -4.60 6.00
CA THR A 483 -9.83 -3.68 5.83
C THR A 483 -10.87 -3.86 6.93
N LEU A 484 -11.27 -5.11 7.23
CA LEU A 484 -12.25 -5.39 8.28
C LEU A 484 -11.79 -4.89 9.65
N LEU A 485 -10.52 -5.13 9.99
CA LEU A 485 -9.92 -4.70 11.26
C LEU A 485 -9.87 -3.17 11.36
N LEU A 486 -9.41 -2.48 10.30
CA LEU A 486 -9.34 -1.02 10.25
C LEU A 486 -10.73 -0.36 10.30
N ARG A 487 -11.74 -0.97 9.66
CA ARG A 487 -13.15 -0.56 9.82
C ARG A 487 -13.62 -0.70 11.26
N GLY A 488 -13.23 -1.78 11.93
CA GLY A 488 -13.47 -2.00 13.36
C GLY A 488 -12.87 -0.90 14.23
N VAL A 489 -11.60 -0.54 14.00
CA VAL A 489 -10.90 0.57 14.69
C VAL A 489 -11.61 1.89 14.47
N ALA A 490 -11.93 2.24 13.21
CA ALA A 490 -12.64 3.48 12.89
C ALA A 490 -14.05 3.53 13.52
N TRP A 491 -14.80 2.43 13.45
CA TRP A 491 -16.14 2.34 14.02
C TRP A 491 -16.12 2.49 15.55
N ALA A 492 -15.18 1.81 16.22
CA ALA A 492 -14.99 1.90 17.67
C ALA A 492 -14.59 3.33 18.08
N GLY A 493 -13.73 3.99 17.30
CA GLY A 493 -13.35 5.39 17.48
C GLY A 493 -14.39 6.42 17.02
N HIS A 494 -15.62 6.02 16.69
CA HIS A 494 -16.70 6.90 16.21
C HIS A 494 -16.34 7.71 14.94
N ARG A 495 -15.56 7.13 14.04
CA ARG A 495 -15.15 7.72 12.75
C ARG A 495 -15.80 7.02 11.57
N ASN A 496 -15.64 7.61 10.39
CA ASN A 496 -16.04 6.97 9.13
C ASN A 496 -15.23 5.68 8.91
N VAL A 497 -15.93 4.54 8.72
CA VAL A 497 -15.29 3.23 8.59
C VAL A 497 -14.38 3.10 7.37
N ASP A 498 -14.62 3.90 6.32
CA ASP A 498 -13.83 3.86 5.09
C ASP A 498 -12.56 4.74 5.14
N ARG A 499 -12.28 5.43 6.25
CA ARG A 499 -11.17 6.39 6.34
C ARG A 499 -9.78 5.76 6.15
N PHE A 500 -9.69 4.44 6.31
CA PHE A 500 -8.45 3.68 6.22
C PHE A 500 -8.33 2.85 4.94
N ASN A 501 -9.26 2.97 3.98
CA ASN A 501 -9.26 2.13 2.77
C ASN A 501 -7.94 2.18 2.00
N GLU A 502 -7.35 3.37 1.81
CA GLU A 502 -6.03 3.53 1.16
C GLU A 502 -4.90 2.89 1.96
N VAL A 503 -4.95 2.98 3.29
CA VAL A 503 -3.94 2.41 4.19
C VAL A 503 -4.03 0.88 4.26
N ALA A 504 -5.22 0.32 4.03
CA ALA A 504 -5.44 -1.12 4.03
C ALA A 504 -4.70 -1.86 2.91
N MET A 505 -4.25 -1.15 1.86
CA MET A 505 -3.54 -1.74 0.73
C MET A 505 -2.02 -1.66 0.86
N LEU A 506 -1.50 -0.72 1.65
CA LEU A 506 -0.06 -0.50 1.77
C LEU A 506 0.63 -1.75 2.34
N GLY A 507 1.53 -2.35 1.57
CA GLY A 507 2.25 -3.57 1.97
C GLY A 507 1.38 -4.83 2.09
N ALA A 508 0.11 -4.77 1.68
CA ALA A 508 -0.80 -5.92 1.74
C ALA A 508 -0.49 -6.96 0.65
N ARG A 509 -0.99 -8.18 0.85
CA ARG A 509 -0.78 -9.32 -0.06
C ARG A 509 -1.95 -9.44 -1.01
N VAL A 510 -1.77 -8.96 -2.23
CA VAL A 510 -2.81 -8.93 -3.26
C VAL A 510 -2.36 -9.72 -4.49
N ALA A 511 -3.26 -10.48 -5.10
CA ALA A 511 -3.07 -11.15 -6.38
C ALA A 511 -3.71 -10.34 -7.50
N GLU A 512 -2.99 -10.18 -8.60
CA GLU A 512 -3.49 -9.68 -9.89
C GLU A 512 -4.54 -10.60 -10.53
#